data_AF-A0A1G8GHX3-F1
#
_entry.id   AF-A0A1G8GHX3-F1
#
_cell.length_a   1.000
_cell.length_b   1.000
_cell.length_c   1.000
_cell.angle_alpha   90.00
_cell.angle_beta   90.00
_cell.angle_gamma   90.00
#
_symmetry.space_group_name_H-M   'P 1'
#
loop_
_entity.id
_entity.type
_entity.pdbx_description
1 polymer ?
#
loop_
_entity_poly.entity_id
_entity_poly.type
_entity_poly.pdbx_seq_one_letter_code
_entity_poly.pdbx_strand_id
1 'polypeptide(L)'
;MSTKVRAMTKRTSLSLPPGLSITEWRHLGRQMFVISDSSAWWLGDWLIYGETYYPDRYKRAVLETSLDYQTLRNYAWVARKFTLSRRRDKLSFQHHAEVAGLPEGEQDIWLTRAEQGGWSRNELRRRIKSGRHEAGSVEKGSLIKMNILSERKERWQRAAESVERDLLDWIVETLDAAALAAVEDQVDADAAGL
;
A
#
# COMPACT_ATOMS: atom_id res chain seq x y z
N MET A 1 20.14 47.57 -14.11
CA MET A 1 18.92 46.83 -13.75
C MET A 1 19.28 45.35 -13.68
N SER A 2 19.38 44.78 -12.48
CA SER A 2 19.76 43.36 -12.32
C SER A 2 18.51 42.50 -12.43
N THR A 3 18.41 41.73 -13.51
CA THR A 3 17.34 40.75 -13.73
C THR A 3 17.41 39.72 -12.60
N LYS A 4 16.41 39.68 -11.71
CA LYS A 4 16.29 38.61 -10.70
C LYS A 4 16.22 37.28 -11.43
N VAL A 5 17.30 36.50 -11.38
CA VAL A 5 17.32 35.12 -11.89
C VAL A 5 16.32 34.33 -11.05
N ARG A 6 15.29 33.76 -11.67
CA ARG A 6 14.27 32.94 -11.01
C ARG A 6 14.69 31.47 -11.08
N ALA A 7 14.22 30.65 -10.14
CA ALA A 7 14.38 29.20 -10.25
C ALA A 7 13.74 28.71 -11.56
N MET A 8 14.45 27.85 -12.30
CA MET A 8 13.97 27.26 -13.55
C MET A 8 13.94 25.74 -13.46
N THR A 9 12.80 25.15 -13.81
CA THR A 9 12.58 23.69 -13.83
C THR A 9 12.51 23.19 -15.27
N LYS A 10 13.27 22.14 -15.57
CA LYS A 10 13.14 21.31 -16.78
C LYS A 10 12.85 19.86 -16.35
N ARG A 11 12.48 19.00 -17.30
CA ARG A 11 12.23 17.57 -17.04
C ARG A 11 13.37 16.88 -16.26
N THR A 12 14.61 17.30 -16.50
CA THR A 12 15.82 16.65 -15.95
C THR A 12 16.68 17.56 -15.07
N SER A 13 16.27 18.80 -14.81
CA SER A 13 17.09 19.72 -14.01
C SER A 13 16.31 20.81 -13.29
N LEU A 14 16.87 21.25 -12.15
CA LEU A 14 16.46 22.43 -11.41
C LEU A 14 17.66 23.39 -11.34
N SER A 15 17.54 24.56 -11.97
CA SER A 15 18.52 25.64 -11.87
C SER A 15 18.07 26.63 -10.81
N LEU A 16 18.87 26.80 -9.76
CA LEU A 16 18.63 27.75 -8.67
C LEU A 16 19.49 29.00 -8.84
N PRO A 17 18.97 30.20 -8.52
CA PRO A 17 19.76 31.42 -8.57
C PRO A 17 20.83 31.43 -7.47
N PRO A 18 21.99 32.07 -7.72
CA PRO A 18 22.99 32.28 -6.67
C PRO A 18 22.43 33.18 -5.57
N GLY A 19 22.80 32.90 -4.31
CA GLY A 19 22.34 33.67 -3.16
C GLY A 19 20.90 33.41 -2.72
N LEU A 20 20.27 32.32 -3.19
CA LEU A 20 18.96 31.89 -2.72
C LEU A 20 18.95 31.71 -1.19
N SER A 21 17.99 32.33 -0.51
CA SER A 21 17.91 32.19 0.95
C SER A 21 17.55 30.76 1.37
N ILE A 22 17.95 30.37 2.58
CA ILE A 22 17.60 29.06 3.14
C ILE A 22 16.08 28.85 3.21
N THR A 23 15.32 29.91 3.48
CA THR A 23 13.85 29.86 3.56
C THR A 23 13.23 29.56 2.20
N GLU A 24 13.68 30.25 1.15
CA GLU A 24 13.23 30.01 -0.23
C GLU A 24 13.64 28.62 -0.72
N TRP A 25 14.87 28.21 -0.43
CA TRP A 25 15.36 26.87 -0.76
C TRP A 25 14.50 25.77 -0.11
N ARG A 26 14.16 25.92 1.18
CA ARG A 26 13.26 25.00 1.89
C ARG A 26 11.85 25.00 1.30
N HIS A 27 11.34 26.17 0.91
CA HIS A 27 10.03 26.28 0.28
C HIS A 27 9.97 25.52 -1.05
N LEU A 28 10.97 25.71 -1.92
CA LEU A 28 11.08 24.96 -3.18
C LEU A 28 11.15 23.45 -2.94
N GLY A 29 11.95 23.01 -1.96
CA GLY A 29 12.01 21.60 -1.55
C GLY A 29 10.64 21.05 -1.15
N ARG A 30 9.86 21.81 -0.35
CA ARG A 30 8.50 21.42 0.04
C ARG A 30 7.55 21.35 -1.15
N GLN A 31 7.59 22.30 -2.08
CA GLN A 31 6.73 22.29 -3.25
C GLN A 31 7.00 21.09 -4.16
N MET A 32 8.29 20.78 -4.41
CA MET A 32 8.67 19.59 -5.18
C MET A 32 8.19 18.30 -4.49
N PHE A 33 8.34 18.23 -3.16
CA PHE A 33 7.83 17.10 -2.40
C PHE A 33 6.30 16.97 -2.50
N VAL A 34 5.54 18.07 -2.37
CA VAL A 34 4.07 18.06 -2.49
C VAL A 34 3.65 17.50 -3.85
N ILE A 35 4.28 17.93 -4.95
CA ILE A 35 3.97 17.41 -6.29
C ILE A 35 4.30 15.92 -6.37
N SER A 36 5.48 15.53 -5.90
CA SER A 36 5.90 14.13 -5.93
C SER A 36 4.98 13.22 -5.11
N ASP A 37 4.60 13.63 -3.91
CA ASP A 37 3.73 12.85 -3.03
C ASP A 37 2.28 12.83 -3.55
N SER A 38 1.79 13.95 -4.07
CA SER A 38 0.46 14.04 -4.68
C SER A 38 0.34 13.16 -5.92
N SER A 39 1.42 12.98 -6.68
CA SER A 39 1.40 12.15 -7.89
C SER A 39 0.97 10.71 -7.64
N ALA A 40 1.27 10.15 -6.46
CA ALA A 40 0.83 8.81 -6.08
C ALA A 40 -0.70 8.73 -5.90
N TRP A 41 -1.32 9.76 -5.30
CA TRP A 41 -2.78 9.88 -5.23
C TRP A 41 -3.39 9.98 -6.64
N TRP A 42 -2.86 10.86 -7.50
CA TRP A 42 -3.39 11.06 -8.85
C TRP A 42 -3.30 9.80 -9.71
N LEU A 43 -2.18 9.08 -9.65
CA LEU A 43 -2.01 7.81 -10.35
C LEU A 43 -2.97 6.74 -9.81
N GLY A 44 -3.19 6.70 -8.49
CA GLY A 44 -4.17 5.83 -7.88
C GLY A 44 -5.60 6.12 -8.36
N ASP A 45 -6.00 7.39 -8.33
CA ASP A 45 -7.33 7.84 -8.77
C ASP A 45 -7.55 7.57 -10.26
N TRP A 46 -6.54 7.83 -11.08
CA TRP A 46 -6.55 7.54 -12.51
C TRP A 46 -6.76 6.04 -12.80
N LEU A 47 -6.08 5.17 -12.06
CA LEU A 47 -6.23 3.72 -12.18
C LEU A 47 -7.58 3.19 -11.67
N ILE A 48 -8.13 3.82 -10.62
CA ILE A 48 -9.48 3.51 -10.11
C ILE A 48 -10.52 3.89 -11.15
N TYR A 49 -10.43 5.11 -11.71
CA TYR A 49 -11.32 5.53 -12.79
C TYR A 49 -11.28 4.55 -13.97
N GLY A 50 -10.09 4.14 -14.39
CA GLY A 50 -9.93 3.21 -15.50
C GLY A 50 -10.51 1.81 -15.27
N GLU A 51 -10.83 1.42 -14.03
CA GLU A 51 -11.35 0.09 -13.70
C GLU A 51 -12.65 -0.24 -14.41
N THR A 52 -13.54 0.74 -14.55
CA THR A 52 -14.85 0.56 -15.20
C THR A 52 -14.76 0.63 -16.73
N TYR A 53 -13.82 1.38 -17.28
CA TYR A 53 -13.80 1.73 -18.72
C TYR A 53 -12.72 1.01 -19.52
N TYR A 54 -11.64 0.54 -18.87
CA TYR A 54 -10.44 0.02 -19.55
C TYR A 54 -9.95 -1.27 -18.87
N PRO A 55 -10.40 -2.45 -19.30
CA PRO A 55 -9.97 -3.74 -18.74
C PRO A 55 -8.46 -3.96 -18.77
N ASP A 56 -7.75 -3.39 -19.76
CA ASP A 56 -6.30 -3.47 -19.94
C ASP A 56 -5.53 -2.30 -19.30
N ARG A 57 -6.16 -1.49 -18.44
CA ARG A 57 -5.59 -0.25 -17.85
C ARG A 57 -4.20 -0.42 -17.25
N TYR A 58 -3.92 -1.53 -16.56
CA TYR A 58 -2.61 -1.74 -15.94
C TYR A 58 -1.51 -1.96 -16.98
N LYS A 59 -1.81 -2.66 -18.08
CA LYS A 59 -0.85 -2.82 -19.18
C LYS A 59 -0.53 -1.46 -19.79
N ARG A 60 -1.55 -0.64 -20.07
CA ARG A 60 -1.38 0.73 -20.57
C ARG A 60 -0.62 1.60 -19.58
N ALA A 61 -0.99 1.58 -18.31
CA ALA A 61 -0.35 2.39 -17.28
C ALA A 61 1.14 2.08 -17.12
N VAL A 62 1.54 0.82 -17.17
CA VAL A 62 2.96 0.43 -17.16
C VAL A 62 3.69 1.01 -18.38
N LEU A 63 3.08 0.92 -19.57
CA LEU A 63 3.68 1.47 -20.80
C LEU A 63 3.83 3.00 -20.75
N GLU A 64 2.79 3.72 -20.29
CA GLU A 64 2.76 5.19 -20.29
C GLU A 64 3.62 5.82 -19.19
N THR A 65 3.73 5.15 -18.04
CA THR A 65 4.42 5.73 -16.86
C THR A 65 5.81 5.15 -16.64
N SER A 66 6.11 3.98 -17.23
CA SER A 66 7.30 3.17 -16.91
C SER A 66 7.42 2.77 -15.43
N LEU A 67 6.34 2.90 -14.65
CA LEU A 67 6.26 2.38 -13.29
C LEU A 67 5.94 0.89 -13.33
N ASP A 68 6.46 0.14 -12.37
CA ASP A 68 6.15 -1.28 -12.26
C ASP A 68 4.69 -1.50 -11.83
N TYR A 69 4.15 -2.65 -12.23
CA TYR A 69 2.78 -3.04 -11.93
C TYR A 69 2.46 -3.01 -10.43
N GLN A 70 3.39 -3.44 -9.56
CA GLN A 70 3.15 -3.53 -8.13
C GLN A 70 3.04 -2.15 -7.50
N THR A 71 3.85 -1.19 -7.92
CA THR A 71 3.76 0.21 -7.51
C THR A 71 2.40 0.81 -7.89
N LEU A 72 1.98 0.64 -9.15
CA LEU A 72 0.69 1.12 -9.64
C LEU A 72 -0.48 0.49 -8.88
N ARG A 73 -0.44 -0.83 -8.65
CA ARG A 73 -1.46 -1.54 -7.87
C ARG A 73 -1.51 -1.05 -6.42
N ASN A 74 -0.36 -0.77 -5.81
CA ASN A 74 -0.29 -0.21 -4.46
C ASN A 74 -0.92 1.20 -4.41
N TYR A 75 -0.65 2.05 -5.40
CA TYR A 75 -1.26 3.38 -5.49
C TYR A 75 -2.78 3.31 -5.59
N ALA A 76 -3.30 2.48 -6.49
CA ALA A 76 -4.74 2.27 -6.62
C ALA A 76 -5.37 1.69 -5.34
N TRP A 77 -4.69 0.75 -4.68
CA TRP A 77 -5.19 0.15 -3.44
C TRP A 77 -5.30 1.17 -2.30
N VAL A 78 -4.27 1.99 -2.06
CA VAL A 78 -4.33 3.06 -1.03
C VAL A 78 -5.38 4.10 -1.40
N ALA A 79 -5.42 4.56 -2.65
CA ALA A 79 -6.41 5.52 -3.13
C ALA A 79 -7.85 5.04 -2.95
N ARG A 80 -8.10 3.73 -3.11
CA ARG A 80 -9.41 3.10 -2.88
C ARG A 80 -9.77 3.01 -1.40
N LYS A 81 -8.78 2.76 -0.53
CA LYS A 81 -8.98 2.69 0.93
C LYS A 81 -9.26 4.06 1.55
N PHE A 82 -8.71 5.13 0.98
CA PHE A 82 -8.91 6.50 1.47
C PHE A 82 -9.65 7.33 0.44
N THR A 83 -10.97 7.39 0.57
CA THR A 83 -11.82 8.35 -0.16
C THR A 83 -11.34 9.79 0.09
N LEU A 84 -11.70 10.73 -0.79
CA LEU A 84 -11.21 12.11 -0.72
C LEU A 84 -11.39 12.76 0.66
N SER A 85 -12.48 12.47 1.37
CA SER A 85 -12.76 12.99 2.72
C SER A 85 -11.87 12.39 3.82
N ARG A 86 -11.29 11.21 3.60
CA ARG A 86 -10.39 10.53 4.54
C ARG A 86 -8.91 10.81 4.28
N ARG A 87 -8.58 11.51 3.20
CA ARG A 87 -7.19 11.92 2.89
C ARG A 87 -6.83 13.16 3.70
N ARG A 88 -5.78 13.06 4.52
CA ARG A 88 -5.31 14.15 5.38
C ARG A 88 -4.20 14.91 4.71
N ASP A 89 -4.42 16.18 4.39
CA ASP A 89 -3.48 17.07 3.69
C ASP A 89 -2.15 17.28 4.45
N LYS A 90 -2.17 17.19 5.78
CA LYS A 90 -0.96 17.26 6.62
C LYS A 90 -0.13 15.97 6.63
N LEU A 91 -0.67 14.87 6.09
CA LEU A 91 0.01 13.58 6.05
C LEU A 91 0.28 13.16 4.60
N SER A 92 1.49 12.64 4.38
CA SER A 92 1.88 12.19 3.05
C SER A 92 1.10 10.94 2.62
N PHE A 93 1.03 10.66 1.32
CA PHE A 93 0.47 9.42 0.74
C PHE A 93 0.97 8.18 1.49
N GLN A 94 2.25 8.21 1.84
CA GLN A 94 2.92 7.08 2.44
C GLN A 94 2.54 6.84 3.91
N HIS A 95 2.08 7.85 4.64
CA HIS A 95 1.47 7.62 5.96
C HIS A 95 0.19 6.80 5.83
N HIS A 96 -0.62 7.12 4.82
CA HIS A 96 -1.84 6.38 4.50
C HIS A 96 -1.50 4.95 4.05
N ALA A 97 -0.44 4.78 3.26
CA ALA A 97 0.03 3.46 2.85
C ALA A 97 0.44 2.56 4.04
N GLU A 98 1.06 3.10 5.10
CA GLU A 98 1.42 2.32 6.30
C GLU A 98 0.20 1.72 7.00
N VAL A 99 -0.92 2.44 7.00
CA VAL A 99 -2.13 2.04 7.72
C VAL A 99 -3.17 1.39 6.80
N ALA A 100 -3.02 1.44 5.48
CA ALA A 100 -4.03 0.97 4.53
C ALA A 100 -4.49 -0.49 4.73
N GLY A 101 -3.65 -1.33 5.34
CA GLY A 101 -3.96 -2.72 5.69
C GLY A 101 -4.65 -2.92 7.04
N LEU A 102 -4.88 -1.87 7.81
CA LEU A 102 -5.60 -1.90 9.08
C LEU A 102 -7.12 -1.80 8.89
N PRO A 103 -7.93 -2.22 9.89
CA PRO A 103 -9.34 -1.85 9.97
C PRO A 103 -9.52 -0.33 9.93
N GLU A 104 -10.62 0.13 9.32
CA GLU A 104 -10.88 1.56 9.09
C GLU A 104 -10.77 2.42 10.36
N GLY A 105 -11.36 1.96 11.47
CA GLY A 105 -11.27 2.67 12.76
C GLY A 105 -9.83 2.79 13.27
N GLU A 106 -9.02 1.76 13.11
CA GLU A 106 -7.60 1.81 13.48
C GLU A 106 -6.80 2.75 12.57
N GLN A 107 -7.10 2.79 11.26
CA GLN A 107 -6.47 3.73 10.33
C GLN A 107 -6.64 5.17 10.83
N ASP A 108 -7.87 5.55 11.18
CA ASP A 108 -8.17 6.92 11.60
C ASP A 108 -7.54 7.27 12.93
N ILE A 109 -7.48 6.32 13.88
CA ILE A 109 -6.77 6.49 15.15
C ILE A 109 -5.29 6.77 14.89
N TRP A 110 -4.64 5.93 14.08
CA TRP A 110 -3.20 6.04 13.82
C TRP A 110 -2.84 7.29 13.02
N LEU A 111 -3.64 7.65 12.03
CA LEU A 111 -3.46 8.89 11.27
C LEU A 111 -3.67 10.12 12.14
N THR A 112 -4.66 10.12 13.04
CA THR A 112 -4.87 11.23 14.00
C THR A 112 -3.67 11.42 14.90
N ARG A 113 -3.14 10.33 15.45
CA ARG A 113 -1.95 10.38 16.30
C ARG A 113 -0.72 10.84 15.52
N ALA A 114 -0.54 10.37 14.28
CA ALA A 114 0.56 10.80 13.43
C ALA A 114 0.51 12.29 13.13
N GLU A 115 -0.67 12.82 12.80
CA GLU A 115 -0.89 14.23 12.52
C GLU A 115 -0.65 15.11 13.75
N GLN A 116 -1.25 14.75 14.89
CA GLN A 116 -1.11 15.49 16.14
C GLN A 116 0.32 15.44 16.68
N GLY A 117 0.99 14.29 16.56
CA GLY A 117 2.36 14.09 17.01
C GLY A 117 3.43 14.55 16.02
N GLY A 118 3.05 15.01 14.82
CA GLY A 118 4.00 15.36 13.77
C GLY A 118 4.93 14.21 13.38
N TRP A 119 4.43 12.97 13.41
CA TRP A 119 5.26 11.79 13.18
C TRP A 119 5.67 11.68 11.72
N SER A 120 6.89 11.19 11.50
CA SER A 120 7.29 10.70 10.18
C SER A 120 6.62 9.36 9.89
N ARG A 121 6.57 8.96 8.61
CA ARG A 121 6.11 7.63 8.18
C ARG A 121 6.83 6.50 8.94
N ASN A 122 8.14 6.64 9.14
CA ASN A 122 8.95 5.63 9.83
C ASN A 122 8.62 5.54 11.32
N GLU A 123 8.31 6.68 11.95
CA GLU A 123 7.85 6.73 13.34
C GLU A 123 6.47 6.09 13.48
N LEU A 124 5.55 6.43 12.58
CA LEU A 124 4.23 5.81 12.51
C LEU A 124 4.35 4.28 12.38
N ARG A 125 5.15 3.79 11.43
CA ARG A 125 5.41 2.36 11.25
C ARG A 125 5.94 1.69 12.53
N ARG A 126 6.91 2.33 13.19
CA ARG A 126 7.49 1.82 14.44
C ARG A 126 6.41 1.71 15.53
N ARG A 127 5.59 2.74 15.69
CA ARG A 127 4.53 2.79 16.72
C ARG A 127 3.39 1.83 16.45
N ILE A 128 2.98 1.64 15.19
CA ILE A 128 2.01 0.60 14.83
C ILE A 128 2.53 -0.77 15.25
N LYS A 129 3.81 -1.07 14.95
CA LYS A 129 4.43 -2.33 15.36
C LYS A 129 4.41 -2.49 16.88
N SER A 130 4.89 -1.49 17.63
CA SER A 130 4.92 -1.54 19.10
C SER A 130 3.54 -1.61 19.74
N GLY A 131 2.57 -0.82 19.26
CA GLY A 131 1.19 -0.81 19.80
C GLY A 131 0.43 -2.11 19.55
N ARG A 132 0.72 -2.81 18.44
CA ARG A 132 0.21 -4.17 18.20
C ARG A 132 0.86 -5.22 19.11
N HIS A 133 2.10 -5.00 19.54
CA HIS A 133 2.74 -5.89 20.52
C HIS A 133 2.12 -5.73 21.92
N GLU A 134 1.64 -4.54 22.29
CA GLU A 134 0.95 -4.27 23.56
C GLU A 134 -0.52 -4.73 23.54
N ALA A 135 -1.24 -4.57 22.43
CA ALA A 135 -2.62 -5.05 22.29
C ALA A 135 -2.73 -6.57 22.05
N GLY A 136 -1.64 -7.22 21.61
CA GLY A 136 -1.60 -8.63 21.24
C GLY A 136 -1.33 -9.62 22.38
N SER A 137 -1.59 -9.27 23.65
CA SER A 137 -1.58 -10.24 24.76
C SER A 137 -2.88 -11.04 24.88
N VAL A 138 -3.86 -10.80 23.99
CA VAL A 138 -5.08 -11.60 23.88
C VAL A 138 -5.27 -11.93 22.38
N GLU A 139 -5.08 -13.20 22.05
CA GLU A 139 -5.31 -13.88 20.75
C GLU A 139 -4.58 -13.32 19.50
N LYS A 140 -3.44 -13.94 19.14
CA LYS A 140 -2.69 -13.61 17.92
C LYS A 140 -3.06 -14.52 16.75
N GLY A 141 -3.51 -13.91 15.65
CA GLY A 141 -3.27 -14.46 14.32
C GLY A 141 -1.78 -14.48 14.00
N SER A 142 -1.25 -15.61 13.54
CA SER A 142 0.17 -15.80 13.22
C SER A 142 0.46 -15.35 11.78
N LEU A 143 1.45 -14.49 11.57
CA LEU A 143 1.83 -14.01 10.24
C LEU A 143 2.78 -15.02 9.56
N ILE A 144 2.26 -15.75 8.57
CA ILE A 144 3.06 -16.64 7.73
C ILE A 144 3.54 -15.87 6.49
N LYS A 145 4.86 -15.69 6.34
CA LYS A 145 5.46 -15.10 5.14
C LYS A 145 5.98 -16.19 4.22
N MET A 146 5.31 -16.42 3.09
CA MET A 146 5.71 -17.44 2.12
C MET A 146 6.32 -16.79 0.86
N ASN A 147 7.46 -17.31 0.42
CA ASN A 147 8.04 -16.96 -0.88
C ASN A 147 7.56 -17.98 -1.93
N ILE A 148 6.74 -17.55 -2.86
CA ILE A 148 6.09 -18.43 -3.85
C ILE A 148 6.69 -18.12 -5.22
N LEU A 149 7.20 -19.14 -5.91
CA LEU A 149 7.66 -19.02 -7.30
C LEU A 149 6.49 -18.59 -8.21
N SER A 150 6.78 -17.74 -9.20
CA SER A 150 5.76 -17.15 -10.09
C SER A 150 4.83 -18.18 -10.73
N GLU A 151 5.37 -19.32 -11.17
CA GLU A 151 4.59 -20.41 -11.78
C GLU A 151 3.58 -21.06 -10.81
N ARG A 152 3.92 -21.17 -9.53
CA ARG A 152 3.02 -21.70 -8.50
C ARG A 152 1.92 -20.68 -8.18
N LYS A 153 2.27 -19.39 -8.11
CA LYS A 153 1.30 -18.30 -7.94
C LYS A 153 0.28 -18.28 -9.08
N GLU A 154 0.74 -18.39 -10.32
CA GLU A 154 -0.15 -18.40 -11.50
C GLU A 154 -1.11 -19.59 -11.50
N ARG A 155 -0.66 -20.79 -11.11
CA ARG A 155 -1.53 -21.96 -11.00
C ARG A 155 -2.63 -21.77 -9.96
N TRP A 156 -2.28 -21.25 -8.78
CA TRP A 156 -3.26 -20.98 -7.72
C TRP A 156 -4.23 -19.88 -8.11
N GLN A 157 -3.75 -18.84 -8.80
CA GLN A 157 -4.59 -17.78 -9.32
C GLN A 157 -5.66 -18.31 -10.29
N ARG A 158 -5.28 -19.18 -11.25
CA ARG A 158 -6.24 -19.81 -12.18
C ARG A 158 -7.25 -20.72 -11.47
N ALA A 159 -6.80 -21.44 -10.43
CA ALA A 159 -7.68 -22.31 -9.65
C ALA A 159 -8.72 -21.48 -8.86
N ALA A 160 -8.31 -20.39 -8.22
CA ALA A 160 -9.21 -19.47 -7.53
C ALA A 160 -10.22 -18.83 -8.49
N GLU A 161 -9.77 -18.42 -9.69
CA GLU A 161 -10.64 -17.87 -10.74
C GLU A 161 -11.69 -18.88 -11.25
N SER A 162 -11.36 -20.18 -11.31
CA SER A 162 -12.30 -21.22 -11.76
C SER A 162 -13.48 -21.44 -10.81
N VAL A 163 -13.35 -21.01 -9.56
CA VAL A 163 -14.41 -21.04 -8.53
C VAL A 163 -14.87 -19.63 -8.14
N GLU A 164 -14.56 -18.63 -8.97
CA GLU A 164 -14.90 -17.21 -8.79
C GLU A 164 -14.51 -16.61 -7.42
N ARG A 165 -13.32 -16.97 -6.91
CA ARG A 165 -12.81 -16.47 -5.61
C ARG A 165 -11.51 -15.68 -5.73
N ASP A 166 -11.24 -14.81 -4.75
CA ASP A 166 -9.93 -14.19 -4.59
C ASP A 166 -8.87 -15.24 -4.22
N LEU A 167 -7.63 -15.05 -4.68
CA LEU A 167 -6.54 -15.98 -4.44
C LEU A 167 -6.27 -16.21 -2.94
N LEU A 168 -6.33 -15.16 -2.11
CA LEU A 168 -6.06 -15.32 -0.68
C LEU A 168 -7.17 -16.11 0.02
N ASP A 169 -8.42 -15.79 -0.29
CA ASP A 169 -9.58 -16.49 0.28
C ASP A 169 -9.57 -17.97 -0.13
N TRP A 170 -9.31 -18.23 -1.43
CA TRP A 170 -9.16 -19.59 -1.95
C TRP A 170 -8.03 -20.36 -1.25
N ILE A 171 -6.87 -19.72 -1.00
CA ILE A 171 -5.74 -20.36 -0.29
C ILE A 171 -6.14 -20.73 1.14
N VAL A 172 -6.77 -19.81 1.88
CA VAL A 172 -7.16 -20.06 3.28
C VAL A 172 -8.14 -21.21 3.36
N GLU A 173 -9.21 -21.18 2.57
CA GLU A 173 -10.24 -22.23 2.59
C GLU A 173 -9.69 -23.58 2.14
N THR A 174 -8.82 -23.60 1.12
CA THR A 174 -8.17 -24.84 0.67
C THR A 174 -7.27 -25.42 1.76
N LEU A 175 -6.52 -24.58 2.48
CA LEU A 175 -5.67 -25.04 3.58
C LEU A 175 -6.48 -25.50 4.79
N ASP A 176 -7.57 -24.81 5.13
CA ASP A 176 -8.46 -25.20 6.22
C ASP A 176 -9.16 -26.53 5.92
N ALA A 177 -9.68 -26.70 4.70
CA ALA A 177 -10.29 -27.97 4.28
C ALA A 177 -9.28 -29.13 4.28
N ALA A 178 -8.06 -28.88 3.81
CA ALA A 178 -6.98 -29.89 3.86
C ALA A 178 -6.56 -30.22 5.30
N ALA A 179 -6.53 -29.22 6.19
CA ALA A 179 -6.21 -29.43 7.60
C ALA A 179 -7.31 -30.25 8.30
N LEU A 180 -8.58 -29.95 8.03
CA LEU A 180 -9.72 -30.72 8.58
C LEU A 180 -9.69 -32.18 8.13
N ALA A 181 -9.52 -32.42 6.82
CA ALA A 181 -9.43 -33.78 6.28
C ALA A 181 -8.26 -34.57 6.88
N ALA A 182 -7.10 -33.93 7.07
CA ALA A 182 -5.94 -34.57 7.68
C ALA A 182 -6.14 -34.93 9.17
N VAL A 183 -7.00 -34.21 9.89
CA VAL A 183 -7.34 -34.51 11.29
C VAL A 183 -8.37 -35.63 11.36
N GLU A 184 -9.36 -35.67 10.45
CA GLU A 184 -10.36 -36.75 10.38
C GLU A 184 -9.73 -38.11 10.04
N ASP A 185 -8.85 -38.17 9.04
CA ASP A 185 -8.14 -39.40 8.66
C ASP A 185 -7.28 -39.98 9.82
N GLN A 186 -6.76 -39.11 10.69
CA GLN A 186 -5.94 -39.50 11.84
C GLN A 186 -6.79 -40.16 12.95
N VAL A 187 -8.03 -39.69 13.16
CA VAL A 187 -8.95 -40.21 14.18
C VAL A 187 -9.50 -41.58 13.78
N ASP A 188 -9.82 -41.79 12.51
CA ASP A 188 -10.31 -43.08 12.01
C ASP A 188 -9.23 -44.17 12.03
N ALA A 189 -7.96 -43.80 11.80
CA ALA A 189 -6.82 -44.71 11.92
C ALA A 189 -6.58 -45.17 13.37
N ASP A 190 -6.75 -44.27 14.35
CA ASP A 190 -6.60 -44.58 15.77
C ASP A 190 -7.79 -45.41 16.31
N ALA A 191 -9.00 -45.20 15.78
CA ALA A 191 -10.20 -45.95 16.17
C ALA A 191 -10.24 -47.40 15.64
N ALA A 192 -9.58 -47.68 14.51
CA ALA A 192 -9.48 -49.03 13.95
C ALA A 192 -8.36 -49.91 14.58
N GLY A 193 -7.59 -49.35 15.53
CA GLY A 193 -6.45 -49.99 16.19
C GLY A 193 -6.70 -50.52 17.61
N LEU A 194 -7.94 -50.51 18.10
CA LEU A 194 -8.38 -51.16 19.36
C LEU A 194 -9.25 -52.39 19.05
#